data_AF-A0AAE8SPR1-F1
#
_entry.id   AF-A0AAE8SPR1-F1
#
_cell.length_a   1.000
_cell.length_b   1.000
_cell.length_c   1.000
_cell.angle_alpha   90.00
_cell.angle_beta   90.00
_cell.angle_gamma   90.00
#
_symmetry.space_group_name_H-M   'P 1'
#
loop_
_entity.id
_entity.type
_entity.pdbx_description
1 polymer ?
#
loop_
_entity_poly.entity_id
_entity_poly.type
_entity_poly.pdbx_seq_one_letter_code
_entity_poly.pdbx_strand_id
1 'polypeptide(L)'
;MDVLHKHYTQAFQKHSGNVILRSCVAASWAVFDKYYQLTDESPAYGAEIILHPSRRVAHIKKNWPKSWHKPVLDGVRKHWKDYYHELPLPTTTPQLRDEIRRLDEYDLLARELDVVSPSMYELVEYDAFTTHDFVGPVPIG
;
A
#
# COMPACT_ATOMS: atom_id res chain seq x y z
N MET A 1 -6.03 -2.92 -3.65
CA MET A 1 -6.62 -4.27 -3.51
C MET A 1 -7.04 -4.61 -2.07
N ASP A 2 -6.35 -4.10 -1.05
CA ASP A 2 -6.58 -4.49 0.34
C ASP A 2 -7.96 -4.11 0.89
N VAL A 3 -8.55 -3.03 0.38
CA VAL A 3 -9.93 -2.63 0.66
C VAL A 3 -10.91 -3.73 0.28
N LEU A 4 -10.74 -4.34 -0.90
CA LEU A 4 -11.59 -5.44 -1.37
C LEU A 4 -11.37 -6.70 -0.56
N HIS A 5 -10.10 -7.03 -0.25
CA HIS A 5 -9.77 -8.16 0.62
C HIS A 5 -10.50 -8.02 1.97
N LYS A 6 -10.50 -6.82 2.56
CA LYS A 6 -11.20 -6.51 3.81
C LYS A 6 -12.72 -6.60 3.67
N HIS A 7 -13.30 -6.02 2.62
CA HIS A 7 -14.73 -6.10 2.34
C HIS A 7 -15.21 -7.55 2.28
N TYR A 8 -14.52 -8.41 1.53
CA TYR A 8 -14.87 -9.82 1.44
C TYR A 8 -14.72 -10.56 2.77
N THR A 9 -13.65 -10.30 3.53
CA THR A 9 -13.46 -10.90 4.86
C THR A 9 -14.64 -10.56 5.78
N GLN A 10 -15.09 -9.30 5.77
CA GLN A 10 -16.27 -8.86 6.52
C GLN A 10 -17.56 -9.46 5.95
N ALA A 11 -17.70 -9.59 4.64
CA ALA A 11 -18.86 -10.19 4.00
C ALA A 11 -19.02 -11.68 4.36
N PHE A 12 -17.93 -12.44 4.43
CA PHE A 12 -17.94 -13.83 4.90
C PHE A 12 -18.41 -13.96 6.35
N GLN A 13 -18.01 -13.03 7.22
CA GLN A 13 -18.45 -12.98 8.62
C GLN A 13 -19.94 -12.60 8.70
N LYS A 14 -20.34 -11.54 8.00
CA LYS A 14 -21.72 -11.00 7.97
C LYS A 14 -22.73 -12.01 7.46
N HIS A 15 -22.40 -12.77 6.42
CA HIS A 15 -23.30 -13.74 5.79
C HIS A 15 -23.05 -15.19 6.25
N SER A 16 -22.36 -15.40 7.37
CA SER A 16 -22.00 -16.72 7.88
C SER A 16 -23.19 -17.67 8.06
N GLY A 17 -24.37 -17.15 8.42
CA GLY A 17 -25.62 -17.92 8.57
C GLY A 17 -26.46 -18.08 7.30
N ASN A 18 -26.13 -17.40 6.19
CA ASN A 18 -26.85 -17.51 4.92
C ASN A 18 -25.99 -18.24 3.89
N VAL A 19 -26.24 -19.54 3.72
CA VAL A 19 -25.44 -20.43 2.87
C VAL A 19 -25.41 -19.97 1.41
N ILE A 20 -26.52 -19.45 0.88
CA ILE A 20 -26.61 -18.99 -0.51
C ILE A 20 -25.74 -17.76 -0.71
N LEU A 21 -25.92 -16.72 0.12
CA LEU A 21 -25.12 -15.51 0.01
C LEU A 21 -23.64 -15.77 0.27
N ARG A 22 -23.31 -16.62 1.25
CA ARG A 22 -21.93 -17.04 1.50
C ARG A 22 -21.30 -17.73 0.29
N SER A 23 -22.06 -18.56 -0.43
CA SER A 23 -21.58 -19.23 -1.64
C SER A 23 -21.33 -18.24 -2.78
N CYS A 24 -22.21 -17.24 -2.95
CA CYS A 24 -22.00 -16.15 -3.91
C CYS A 24 -20.75 -15.32 -3.58
N VAL A 25 -20.55 -14.98 -2.30
CA VAL A 25 -19.35 -14.28 -1.81
C VAL A 25 -18.10 -15.11 -2.09
N ALA A 26 -18.16 -16.44 -1.87
CA ALA A 26 -17.04 -17.35 -2.17
C ALA A 26 -16.70 -17.39 -3.67
N ALA A 27 -17.70 -17.43 -4.55
CA ALA A 27 -17.49 -17.39 -5.99
C ALA A 27 -16.84 -16.06 -6.43
N SER A 28 -17.34 -14.94 -5.91
CA SER A 28 -16.78 -13.61 -6.20
C SER A 28 -15.35 -13.46 -5.67
N TRP A 29 -15.07 -13.99 -4.47
CA TRP A 29 -13.73 -14.05 -3.89
C TRP A 29 -12.76 -14.84 -4.78
N ALA A 30 -13.16 -15.99 -5.31
CA ALA A 30 -12.28 -16.80 -6.16
C ALA A 30 -11.82 -16.04 -7.42
N VAL A 31 -12.71 -15.24 -8.01
CA VAL A 31 -12.34 -14.36 -9.13
C VAL A 31 -11.40 -13.25 -8.67
N PHE A 32 -11.72 -12.59 -7.56
CA PHE A 32 -10.86 -11.56 -6.98
C PHE A 32 -9.46 -12.09 -6.67
N ASP A 33 -9.35 -13.24 -6.00
CA ASP A 33 -8.09 -13.88 -5.61
C ASP A 33 -7.21 -14.19 -6.82
N LYS A 34 -7.81 -14.67 -7.92
CA LYS A 34 -7.10 -14.88 -9.18
C LYS A 34 -6.42 -13.60 -9.69
N TYR A 35 -7.12 -12.46 -9.69
CA TYR A 35 -6.53 -11.20 -10.15
C TYR A 35 -5.60 -10.57 -9.11
N TYR A 36 -5.84 -10.84 -7.82
CA TYR A 36 -4.97 -10.42 -6.74
C TYR A 36 -3.58 -11.08 -6.87
N GLN A 37 -3.53 -12.38 -7.15
CA GLN A 37 -2.26 -13.10 -7.36
C GLN A 37 -1.44 -12.54 -8.52
N LEU A 38 -2.09 -12.04 -9.59
CA LEU A 38 -1.39 -11.39 -10.70
C LEU A 38 -0.72 -10.07 -10.29
N THR A 39 -1.16 -9.44 -9.20
CA THR A 39 -0.47 -8.24 -8.69
C THR A 39 0.89 -8.54 -8.10
N ASP A 40 1.17 -9.80 -7.73
CA ASP A 40 2.49 -10.23 -7.27
C ASP A 40 3.49 -10.40 -8.42
N GLU A 41 3.03 -10.46 -9.68
CA GLU A 41 3.91 -10.56 -10.86
C GLU A 41 4.68 -9.25 -11.14
N SER A 42 4.24 -8.14 -10.55
CA SER A 42 4.85 -6.81 -10.74
C SER A 42 5.01 -6.08 -9.41
N PRO A 43 6.13 -5.36 -9.20
CA PRO A 43 6.30 -4.52 -8.02
C PRO A 43 5.34 -3.32 -7.99
N ALA A 44 4.54 -3.10 -9.05
CA ALA A 44 3.64 -1.96 -9.18
C ALA A 44 2.67 -1.81 -8.01
N TYR A 45 2.06 -2.90 -7.53
CA TYR A 45 1.12 -2.81 -6.41
C TYR A 45 1.82 -2.46 -5.09
N GLY A 46 2.99 -3.07 -4.83
CA GLY A 46 3.83 -2.69 -3.70
C GLY A 46 4.26 -1.21 -3.76
N ALA A 47 4.60 -0.73 -4.95
CA ALA A 47 4.99 0.66 -5.17
C ALA A 47 3.81 1.62 -4.92
N GLU A 48 2.60 1.29 -5.38
CA GLU A 48 1.38 2.07 -5.10
C GLU A 48 1.20 2.28 -3.59
N ILE A 49 1.30 1.20 -2.80
CA ILE A 49 1.12 1.26 -1.34
C ILE A 49 2.18 2.13 -0.67
N ILE A 50 3.45 2.02 -1.09
CA ILE A 50 4.56 2.79 -0.53
C ILE A 50 4.45 4.28 -0.88
N LEU A 51 4.03 4.59 -2.10
CA LEU A 51 3.86 5.96 -2.59
C LEU A 51 2.61 6.63 -2.01
N HIS A 52 1.61 5.85 -1.58
CA HIS A 52 0.38 6.39 -1.01
C HIS A 52 0.64 7.09 0.34
N PRO A 53 0.32 8.40 0.49
CA PRO A 53 0.77 9.22 1.62
C PRO A 53 0.26 8.73 2.98
N SER A 54 -0.94 8.16 3.03
CA SER A 54 -1.57 7.66 4.26
C SER A 54 -1.20 6.21 4.64
N ARG A 55 -0.53 5.48 3.74
CA ARG A 55 -0.26 4.04 3.90
C ARG A 55 1.22 3.78 4.12
N ARG A 56 2.05 4.14 3.12
CA ARG A 56 3.51 3.99 3.13
C ARG A 56 3.95 2.57 3.51
N VAL A 57 5.20 2.42 3.94
CA VAL A 57 5.75 1.13 4.41
C VAL A 57 5.05 0.64 5.68
N ALA A 58 4.54 1.55 6.52
CA ALA A 58 3.80 1.22 7.74
C ALA A 58 2.56 0.35 7.47
N HIS A 59 1.88 0.58 6.35
CA HIS A 59 0.75 -0.23 5.91
C HIS A 59 1.13 -1.68 5.67
N ILE A 60 2.20 -1.93 4.92
CA ILE A 60 2.70 -3.29 4.65
C ILE A 60 3.03 -3.99 5.98
N LYS A 61 3.74 -3.30 6.87
CA LYS A 61 4.13 -3.85 8.18
C LYS A 61 2.95 -4.22 9.06
N LYS A 62 1.87 -3.43 9.03
CA LYS A 62 0.68 -3.58 9.88
C LYS A 62 -0.31 -4.61 9.32
N ASN A 63 -0.57 -4.56 8.01
CA ASN A 63 -1.69 -5.27 7.41
C ASN A 63 -1.29 -6.52 6.63
N TRP A 64 -0.02 -6.68 6.25
CA TRP A 64 0.43 -7.79 5.41
C TRP A 64 1.22 -8.84 6.20
N PRO A 65 1.24 -10.12 5.75
CA PRO A 65 2.07 -11.16 6.34
C PRO A 65 3.56 -10.79 6.37
N LYS A 66 4.25 -11.11 7.47
CA LYS A 66 5.69 -10.81 7.64
C LYS A 66 6.57 -11.42 6.54
N SER A 67 6.18 -12.57 6.00
CA SER A 67 6.88 -13.23 4.89
C SER A 67 6.88 -12.39 3.60
N TRP A 68 5.90 -11.49 3.42
CA TRP A 68 5.76 -10.67 2.21
C TRP A 68 6.52 -9.35 2.29
N HIS A 69 6.88 -8.90 3.50
CA HIS A 69 7.50 -7.59 3.70
C HIS A 69 8.79 -7.44 2.90
N LYS A 70 9.71 -8.39 3.03
CA LYS A 70 11.02 -8.33 2.38
C LYS A 70 10.93 -8.43 0.85
N PRO A 71 10.25 -9.44 0.26
CA PRO A 71 10.10 -9.54 -1.19
C PRO A 71 9.50 -8.29 -1.84
N VAL A 72 8.47 -7.72 -1.24
CA VAL A 72 7.78 -6.53 -1.77
C VAL A 72 8.71 -5.32 -1.73
N LEU A 73 9.33 -5.05 -0.58
CA LEU A 73 10.22 -3.89 -0.43
C LEU A 73 11.46 -4.00 -1.33
N ASP A 74 12.06 -5.19 -1.41
CA ASP A 74 13.23 -5.43 -2.27
C ASP A 74 12.84 -5.32 -3.75
N GLY A 75 11.67 -5.83 -4.16
CA GLY A 75 11.14 -5.73 -5.52
C GLY A 75 10.87 -4.30 -5.95
N VAL A 76 10.21 -3.50 -5.12
CA VAL A 76 9.96 -2.08 -5.39
C VAL A 76 11.27 -1.29 -5.46
N ARG A 77 12.18 -1.52 -4.51
CA ARG A 77 13.50 -0.87 -4.50
C ARG A 77 14.29 -1.19 -5.77
N LYS A 78 14.29 -2.45 -6.20
CA LYS A 78 14.94 -2.86 -7.45
C LYS A 78 14.31 -2.13 -8.64
N HIS A 79 12.98 -2.11 -8.74
CA HIS A 79 12.28 -1.43 -9.84
C HIS A 79 12.58 0.09 -9.89
N TRP A 80 12.63 0.75 -8.74
CA TRP A 80 13.04 2.15 -8.66
C TRP A 80 14.47 2.36 -9.19
N LYS A 81 15.41 1.52 -8.76
CA LYS A 81 16.81 1.56 -9.24
C LYS A 81 16.91 1.30 -10.73
N ASP A 82 16.18 0.32 -11.25
CA ASP A 82 16.31 -0.08 -12.65
C ASP A 82 15.76 0.98 -13.63
N TYR A 83 14.72 1.74 -13.24
CA TYR A 83 13.97 2.57 -14.19
C TYR A 83 13.88 4.06 -13.87
N TYR A 84 14.07 4.47 -12.61
CA TYR A 84 13.71 5.82 -12.18
C TYR A 84 14.80 6.58 -11.44
N HIS A 85 15.82 5.92 -10.89
CA HIS A 85 16.81 6.59 -10.04
C HIS A 85 17.64 7.68 -10.75
N GLU A 86 17.79 7.60 -12.07
CA GLU A 86 18.52 8.59 -12.88
C GLU A 86 17.59 9.64 -13.51
N LEU A 87 16.28 9.52 -13.33
CA LEU A 87 15.34 10.47 -13.93
C LEU A 87 15.38 11.80 -13.15
N PRO A 88 15.35 12.94 -13.87
CA PRO A 88 15.26 14.24 -13.23
C PRO A 88 13.94 14.36 -12.46
N LEU A 89 14.02 14.86 -11.22
CA LEU A 89 12.84 15.03 -10.39
C LEU A 89 11.91 16.08 -11.01
N PRO A 90 10.62 15.76 -11.24
CA PRO A 90 9.67 16.77 -11.67
C PRO A 90 9.44 17.79 -10.54
N THR A 91 9.63 19.07 -10.84
CA THR A 91 9.43 20.19 -9.88
C THR A 91 7.95 20.48 -9.60
N THR A 92 7.02 19.75 -10.21
CA THR A 92 5.59 20.03 -10.10
C THR A 92 4.94 19.10 -9.09
N THR A 93 4.66 19.63 -7.90
CA THR A 93 3.80 18.98 -6.91
C THR A 93 2.35 18.99 -7.42
N PRO A 94 1.72 17.83 -7.66
CA PRO A 94 0.30 17.79 -7.99
C PRO A 94 -0.52 18.26 -6.78
N GLN A 95 -1.43 19.21 -7.00
CA GLN A 95 -2.38 19.64 -5.97
C GLN A 95 -3.41 18.53 -5.79
N LEU A 96 -3.35 17.84 -4.64
CA LEU A 96 -4.40 16.91 -4.24
C LEU A 96 -5.66 17.72 -3.93
N ARG A 97 -6.69 17.60 -4.77
CA ARG A 97 -7.97 18.28 -4.56
C ARG A 97 -8.82 17.39 -3.66
N ASP A 98 -9.12 17.86 -2.46
CA ASP A 98 -10.10 17.19 -1.59
C ASP A 98 -11.50 17.44 -2.18
N GLU A 99 -12.03 16.46 -2.91
CA GLU A 99 -13.45 16.46 -3.26
C GLU A 99 -14.28 16.13 -2.02
N ILE A 100 -15.09 17.10 -1.57
CA ILE A 100 -16.08 16.90 -0.52
C ILE A 100 -17.23 16.06 -1.11
N ARG A 101 -17.02 14.74 -1.17
CA ARG A 101 -18.06 13.75 -1.48
C ARG A 101 -18.47 12.98 -0.23
N ARG A 102 -19.71 12.49 -0.19
CA ARG A 102 -20.12 11.54 0.86
C ARG A 102 -19.27 10.28 0.72
N LEU A 103 -18.67 9.86 1.83
CA LEU A 103 -17.89 8.63 1.91
C LEU A 103 -18.84 7.44 1.75
N ASP A 104 -18.53 6.54 0.80
CA ASP A 104 -19.20 5.26 0.69
C ASP A 104 -18.53 4.18 1.57
N GLU A 105 -19.07 2.96 1.53
CA GLU A 105 -18.55 1.84 2.32
C GLU A 105 -17.08 1.56 2.04
N TYR A 106 -16.65 1.64 0.78
CA TYR A 106 -15.26 1.36 0.39
C TYR A 106 -14.32 2.49 0.82
N ASP A 107 -14.78 3.74 0.76
CA ASP A 107 -14.03 4.87 1.28
C ASP A 107 -13.78 4.73 2.79
N LEU A 108 -14.77 4.27 3.56
CA LEU A 108 -14.61 4.01 4.99
C LEU A 108 -13.59 2.90 5.26
N LEU A 109 -13.69 1.78 4.52
CA LEU A 109 -12.73 0.68 4.63
C LEU A 109 -11.31 1.11 4.25
N ALA A 110 -11.15 2.00 3.26
CA ALA A 110 -9.86 2.57 2.88
C ALA A 110 -9.26 3.40 4.02
N ARG A 111 -10.05 4.22 4.71
CA ARG A 111 -9.56 5.02 5.86
C ARG A 111 -9.15 4.16 7.04
N GLU A 112 -9.81 3.02 7.28
CA GLU A 112 -9.37 2.09 8.32
C GLU A 112 -8.01 1.43 8.02
N LEU A 113 -7.63 1.39 6.75
CA LEU A 113 -6.35 0.86 6.29
C LEU A 113 -5.22 1.90 6.33
N ASP A 114 -5.54 3.18 6.49
CA ASP A 114 -4.55 4.22 6.69
C ASP A 114 -3.80 4.00 8.00
N VAL A 115 -2.49 4.24 7.96
CA VAL A 115 -1.58 4.02 9.10
C VAL A 115 -0.93 5.32 9.55
N VAL A 116 -0.92 6.33 8.68
CA VAL A 116 -0.50 7.68 8.99
C VAL A 116 -1.77 8.49 9.28
N SER A 117 -1.90 8.99 10.51
CA SER A 117 -2.94 9.98 10.83
C SER A 117 -2.75 11.20 9.91
N PRO A 118 -3.82 11.88 9.48
CA PRO A 118 -3.72 13.20 8.87
C PRO A 118 -2.99 14.25 9.74
N SER A 119 -2.58 13.94 10.97
CA SER A 119 -1.71 14.81 11.77
C SER A 119 -0.21 14.54 11.58
N MET A 120 0.18 13.53 10.81
CA MET A 120 1.55 13.02 10.71
C MET A 120 2.19 13.30 9.34
N TYR A 121 1.76 14.41 8.71
CA TYR A 121 2.41 15.03 7.54
C TYR A 121 3.81 15.60 7.84
N GLU A 122 4.46 15.20 8.92
CA GLU A 122 5.84 15.56 9.14
C GLU A 122 6.74 14.68 8.26
N LEU A 123 7.56 15.38 7.48
CA LEU A 123 8.50 14.95 6.43
C LEU A 123 9.52 13.87 6.83
N VAL A 124 9.42 13.32 8.04
CA VAL A 124 10.48 12.61 8.75
C VAL A 124 10.72 11.18 8.22
N GLU A 125 9.71 10.54 7.64
CA GLU A 125 9.84 9.14 7.20
C GLU A 125 10.56 8.99 5.84
N TYR A 126 10.33 9.91 4.90
CA TYR A 126 10.99 9.86 3.58
C TYR A 126 12.48 10.15 3.70
N ASP A 127 12.86 11.13 4.54
CA ASP A 127 14.27 11.41 4.85
C ASP A 127 14.95 10.22 5.54
N ALA A 128 14.25 9.50 6.42
CA ALA A 128 14.80 8.30 7.07
C ALA A 128 15.03 7.13 6.09
N PHE A 129 14.25 7.04 5.00
CA PHE A 129 14.41 5.99 4.00
C PHE A 129 15.57 6.27 3.02
N THR A 130 15.90 7.55 2.78
CA THR A 130 16.98 7.97 1.87
C THR A 130 18.32 8.19 2.56
N THR A 131 18.35 8.41 3.87
CA THR A 131 19.57 8.73 4.64
C THR A 131 20.42 7.52 5.03
N HIS A 132 19.96 6.29 4.82
CA HIS A 132 20.69 5.11 5.30
C HIS A 132 21.95 4.73 4.49
N ASP A 133 22.37 5.55 3.52
CA ASP A 133 23.56 5.31 2.69
C ASP A 133 24.51 6.54 2.62
N PHE A 134 24.71 7.34 3.68
CA PHE A 134 25.81 8.32 3.67
C PHE A 134 26.31 8.77 5.05
N VAL A 135 26.90 7.86 5.84
CA VAL A 135 27.94 8.26 6.81
C VAL A 135 28.98 7.13 6.92
N GLY A 136 29.89 7.06 5.95
CA GLY A 136 31.24 6.53 6.21
C GLY A 136 32.06 7.62 6.91
N PRO A 137 32.95 7.29 7.86
CA PRO A 137 33.73 8.28 8.58
C PRO A 137 34.76 8.89 7.61
N VAL A 138 34.75 10.22 7.46
CA VAL A 138 35.83 10.96 6.80
C VAL A 138 37.02 11.03 7.77
N PRO A 139 38.21 10.47 7.43
CA PRO A 139 39.41 10.72 8.20
C PRO A 139 40.08 12.04 7.76
N ILE A 140 40.82 12.55 8.73
CA ILE A 140 41.46 13.86 8.87
C ILE A 140 42.56 14.09 7.83
N GLY A 141 42.70 15.33 7.36
CA GLY A 141 43.88 15.87 6.68
C GLY A 141 43.95 17.38 6.87
#